data_AF-A0A367ZMV2-F1
#
_entry.id   AF-A0A367ZMV2-F1
#
_cell.length_a   1.000
_cell.length_b   1.000
_cell.length_c   1.000
_cell.angle_alpha   90.00
_cell.angle_beta   90.00
_cell.angle_gamma   90.00
#
_symmetry.space_group_name_H-M   'P 1'
#
loop_
_entity.id
_entity.type
_entity.pdbx_description
1 polymer ?
#
loop_
_entity_poly.entity_id
_entity_poly.type
_entity_poly.pdbx_seq_one_letter_code
_entity_poly.pdbx_strand_id
1 'polypeptide(L)'
;MNRVTVVVDTREQEPYTFESGCTEVVRRALPAGDYSIEGHEDSVAVERKTLEDFVSTVIRSRKRFTRELRRLCEYDAACVVVEADLRDILGGRYRSGAHPNAVLGALLSIVVDFGIPVFFCSDRQAACRFVEEFLHRYHRKVSRRCEQDQTTNP
;
A
#
# COMPACT_ATOMS: atom_id res chain seq x y z
N MET A 1 -7.11 -10.31 22.06
CA MET A 1 -6.77 -9.90 20.68
C MET A 1 -6.33 -8.44 20.75
N ASN A 2 -5.12 -8.10 20.31
CA ASN A 2 -4.73 -6.69 20.22
C ASN A 2 -5.52 -6.06 19.08
N ARG A 3 -6.28 -5.02 19.40
CA ARG A 3 -7.05 -4.22 18.45
C ARG A 3 -6.06 -3.38 17.64
N VAL A 4 -6.28 -3.25 16.33
CA VAL A 4 -5.45 -2.43 15.44
C VAL A 4 -6.29 -1.30 14.90
N THR A 5 -5.84 -0.07 15.06
CA THR A 5 -6.48 1.10 14.46
C THR A 5 -5.83 1.41 13.13
N VAL A 6 -6.54 1.14 12.04
CA VAL A 6 -6.14 1.50 10.68
C VAL A 6 -6.53 2.95 10.42
N VAL A 7 -5.54 3.73 9.98
CA VAL A 7 -5.74 5.11 9.54
C VAL A 7 -5.93 5.10 8.03
N VAL A 8 -7.06 5.61 7.56
CA VAL A 8 -7.36 5.74 6.13
C VAL A 8 -7.21 7.19 5.72
N ASP A 9 -6.44 7.42 4.66
CA ASP A 9 -6.21 8.76 4.13
C ASP A 9 -7.53 9.45 3.79
N THR A 10 -7.67 10.74 4.10
CA THR A 10 -8.92 11.49 3.83
C THR A 10 -9.19 11.71 2.35
N ARG A 11 -8.19 11.57 1.47
CA ARG A 11 -8.32 11.70 0.01
C ARG A 11 -8.82 10.40 -0.63
N GLU A 12 -8.73 9.26 0.05
CA GLU A 12 -9.19 7.97 -0.47
C GLU A 12 -10.73 7.94 -0.57
N GLN A 13 -11.25 7.96 -1.80
CA GLN A 13 -12.70 8.13 -2.04
C GLN A 13 -13.49 6.85 -1.79
N GLU A 14 -12.88 5.69 -2.05
CA GLU A 14 -13.51 4.39 -1.94
C GLU A 14 -12.75 3.51 -0.95
N PRO A 15 -12.75 3.88 0.35
CA PRO A 15 -11.99 3.17 1.37
C PRO A 15 -12.48 1.73 1.52
N TYR A 16 -11.58 0.83 1.88
CA TYR A 16 -11.96 -0.52 2.26
C TYR A 16 -12.81 -0.56 3.54
N THR A 17 -13.68 -1.55 3.60
CA THR A 17 -14.36 -1.96 4.83
C THR A 17 -13.68 -3.22 5.34
N PHE A 18 -13.04 -3.13 6.50
CA PHE A 18 -12.41 -4.28 7.14
C PHE A 18 -13.44 -5.04 7.98
N GLU A 19 -13.59 -6.34 7.72
CA GLU A 19 -14.63 -7.16 8.37
C GLU A 19 -14.20 -7.72 9.73
N SER A 20 -12.91 -7.68 10.06
CA SER A 20 -12.41 -8.21 11.34
C SER A 20 -12.88 -7.36 12.51
N GLY A 21 -13.49 -7.99 13.52
CA GLY A 21 -13.85 -7.32 14.78
C GLY A 21 -12.67 -6.80 15.61
N CYS A 22 -11.42 -7.01 15.15
CA CYS A 22 -10.20 -6.50 15.77
C CYS A 22 -9.64 -5.24 15.08
N THR A 23 -10.28 -4.78 14.00
CA THR A 23 -9.82 -3.64 13.20
C THR A 23 -10.73 -2.44 13.44
N GLU A 24 -10.18 -1.35 13.94
CA GLU A 24 -10.84 -0.04 13.96
C GLU A 24 -10.38 0.81 12.79
N VAL A 25 -11.24 1.71 12.33
CA VAL A 25 -10.93 2.60 11.21
C VAL A 25 -11.12 4.05 11.65
N VAL A 26 -10.10 4.87 11.42
CA VAL A 26 -10.17 6.32 11.57
C VAL A 26 -9.75 6.99 10.26
N ARG A 27 -10.25 8.20 10.00
CA ARG A 27 -9.89 8.97 8.81
C ARG A 27 -9.00 10.14 9.19
N ARG A 28 -7.82 10.25 8.56
CA ARG A 28 -6.84 11.31 8.79
C ARG A 28 -6.00 11.51 7.54
N ALA A 29 -5.49 12.72 7.31
CA ALA A 29 -4.53 12.92 6.22
C ALA A 29 -3.21 12.20 6.54
N LEU A 30 -2.76 11.34 5.64
CA LEU A 30 -1.50 10.61 5.73
C LEU A 30 -0.38 11.36 4.98
N PRO A 31 0.88 11.28 5.45
CA PRO A 31 2.02 11.86 4.72
C PRO A 31 2.24 11.21 3.34
N ALA A 32 1.98 9.91 3.23
CA ALA A 32 2.02 9.10 2.01
C ALA A 32 1.19 7.82 2.19
N GLY A 33 0.67 7.26 1.10
CA GLY A 33 -0.18 6.06 1.11
C GLY A 33 -1.64 6.35 1.43
N ASP A 34 -2.49 5.34 1.22
CA ASP A 34 -3.93 5.39 1.46
C ASP A 34 -4.33 4.76 2.79
N TYR A 35 -3.53 3.81 3.28
CA TYR A 35 -3.77 3.10 4.54
C TYR A 35 -2.49 3.02 5.38
N SER A 36 -2.62 3.24 6.68
CA SER A 36 -1.55 3.10 7.66
C SER A 36 -2.11 2.64 9.02
N ILE A 37 -1.29 2.66 10.07
CA ILE A 37 -1.66 2.28 11.44
C ILE A 37 -1.48 3.50 12.34
N GLU A 38 -2.39 3.69 13.29
CA GLU A 38 -2.29 4.80 14.23
C GLU A 38 -1.01 4.71 15.07
N GLY A 39 -0.28 5.82 15.16
CA GLY A 39 1.03 5.89 15.82
C GLY A 39 2.20 5.43 14.94
N HIS A 40 1.93 5.04 13.69
CA HIS A 40 2.92 4.55 12.72
C HIS A 40 2.67 5.11 11.30
N GLU A 41 2.03 6.29 11.20
CA GLU A 41 1.62 6.93 9.93
C GLU A 41 2.77 7.25 8.97
N ASP A 42 3.99 7.31 9.49
CA ASP A 42 5.26 7.55 8.78
C ASP A 42 6.16 6.30 8.69
N SER A 43 5.68 5.15 9.20
CA SER A 43 6.49 3.94 9.36
C SER A 43 5.92 2.75 8.57
N VAL A 44 4.61 2.69 8.38
CA VAL A 44 3.94 1.69 7.54
C VAL A 44 2.90 2.32 6.63
N ALA A 45 2.85 1.93 5.36
CA ALA A 45 1.80 2.39 4.47
C ALA A 45 1.47 1.41 3.35
N VAL A 46 0.22 1.45 2.91
CA VAL A 46 -0.24 0.81 1.68
C VAL A 46 -0.82 1.85 0.74
N GLU A 47 -0.30 1.90 -0.47
CA GLU A 47 -0.88 2.65 -1.60
C GLU A 47 -1.79 1.71 -2.39
N ARG A 48 -3.09 2.02 -2.49
CA ARG A 48 -4.08 1.23 -3.22
C ARG A 48 -4.27 1.82 -4.61
N LYS A 49 -4.32 0.95 -5.63
CA LYS A 49 -4.68 1.36 -7.00
C LYS A 49 -5.60 0.36 -7.69
N THR A 50 -6.56 0.88 -8.44
CA THR A 50 -7.21 0.08 -9.49
C THR A 50 -6.23 -0.12 -10.66
N LEU A 51 -6.53 -1.03 -11.59
CA LEU A 51 -5.73 -1.19 -12.80
C LEU A 51 -5.59 0.12 -13.58
N GLU A 52 -6.71 0.82 -13.77
CA GLU A 52 -6.77 2.06 -14.55
C GLU A 52 -5.97 3.17 -13.87
N ASP A 53 -6.10 3.30 -12.55
CA ASP A 53 -5.34 4.28 -11.77
C ASP A 53 -3.85 3.96 -11.77
N PHE A 54 -3.46 2.69 -11.63
CA PHE A 54 -2.07 2.26 -11.70
C PHE A 54 -1.45 2.67 -13.03
N VAL A 55 -2.08 2.28 -14.15
CA VAL A 55 -1.58 2.59 -15.50
C VAL A 55 -1.55 4.10 -15.75
N SER A 56 -2.62 4.81 -15.41
CA SER A 56 -2.67 6.27 -15.53
C SER A 56 -1.56 6.95 -14.72
N THR A 57 -1.32 6.46 -13.50
CA THR A 57 -0.29 7.00 -12.59
C THR A 57 1.11 6.84 -13.18
N VAL A 58 1.47 5.63 -13.62
CA VAL A 58 2.83 5.33 -14.07
C VAL A 58 3.16 5.91 -15.45
N ILE A 59 2.14 6.17 -16.27
CA ILE A 59 2.31 6.74 -17.62
C ILE A 59 2.15 8.25 -17.64
N ARG A 60 1.10 8.81 -17.01
CA ARG A 60 0.75 10.23 -17.13
C ARG A 60 1.20 11.07 -15.93
N SER A 61 1.20 10.48 -14.74
CA SER A 61 1.45 11.20 -13.48
C SER A 61 2.79 10.84 -12.82
N ARG A 62 3.75 10.32 -13.60
CA ARG A 62 5.01 9.76 -13.08
C ARG A 62 5.75 10.71 -12.15
N LYS A 63 5.84 12.02 -12.47
CA LYS A 63 6.51 13.02 -11.61
C LYS A 63 5.87 13.15 -10.22
N ARG A 64 4.53 13.14 -10.15
CA ARG A 64 3.80 13.21 -8.88
C ARG A 64 4.04 11.93 -8.08
N PHE A 65 3.87 10.78 -8.73
CA PHE A 65 4.01 9.49 -8.10
C PHE A 65 5.43 9.22 -7.61
N THR A 66 6.46 9.65 -8.35
CA THR A 66 7.85 9.57 -7.88
C THR A 66 8.08 10.31 -6.55
N ARG A 67 7.37 11.40 -6.27
CA ARG A 67 7.49 12.08 -4.95
C ARG A 67 6.87 11.27 -3.83
N GLU A 68 5.78 10.57 -4.12
CA GLU A 68 5.10 9.68 -3.18
C GLU A 68 5.95 8.44 -2.91
N LEU A 69 6.48 7.80 -3.94
CA LEU A 69 7.42 6.68 -3.82
C LEU A 69 8.68 7.06 -3.01
N ARG A 70 9.20 8.28 -3.15
CA ARG A 70 10.35 8.74 -2.35
C ARG A 70 10.06 8.82 -0.86
N ARG A 71 8.81 9.08 -0.46
CA ARG A 71 8.41 9.04 0.95
C ARG A 71 8.22 7.59 1.40
N LEU A 72 7.47 6.82 0.61
CA LEU A 72 7.17 5.43 0.92
C LEU A 72 8.43 4.56 1.04
N CYS A 73 9.50 4.83 0.29
CA CYS A 73 10.74 4.05 0.40
C CYS A 73 11.53 4.30 1.69
N GLU A 74 11.20 5.34 2.45
CA GLU A 74 11.81 5.64 3.76
C GLU A 74 11.10 4.89 4.91
N TYR A 75 9.92 4.32 4.65
CA TYR A 75 9.10 3.64 5.65
C TYR A 75 9.68 2.25 5.97
N ASP A 76 9.51 1.78 7.20
CA ASP A 76 9.89 0.42 7.60
C ASP A 76 9.20 -0.67 6.77
N ALA A 77 7.96 -0.41 6.34
CA ALA A 77 7.18 -1.29 5.50
C ALA A 77 6.19 -0.51 4.64
N ALA A 78 6.43 -0.45 3.34
CA ALA A 78 5.48 0.12 2.38
C ALA A 78 5.25 -0.84 1.21
N CYS A 79 4.06 -0.78 0.61
CA CYS A 79 3.78 -1.47 -0.64
C CYS A 79 2.70 -0.76 -1.47
N VAL A 80 2.68 -1.07 -2.77
CA VAL A 80 1.56 -0.74 -3.66
C VAL A 80 0.72 -2.00 -3.84
N VAL A 81 -0.59 -1.89 -3.66
CA VAL A 81 -1.56 -2.96 -3.93
C VAL A 81 -2.39 -2.57 -5.15
N VAL A 82 -2.41 -3.44 -6.14
CA VAL A 82 -3.17 -3.25 -7.38
C VAL A 82 -4.31 -4.26 -7.44
N GLU A 83 -5.54 -3.75 -7.63
CA GLU A 83 -6.77 -4.53 -7.81
C GLU A 83 -6.86 -5.05 -9.26
N ALA A 84 -5.91 -5.89 -9.64
CA ALA A 84 -5.82 -6.55 -10.94
C ALA A 84 -4.84 -7.71 -10.87
N ASP A 85 -4.69 -8.44 -11.97
CA ASP A 85 -3.58 -9.37 -12.17
C ASP A 85 -2.48 -8.74 -13.05
N LEU A 86 -1.23 -9.20 -12.88
CA LEU A 86 -0.13 -8.80 -13.77
C LEU A 86 -0.43 -9.14 -15.25
N ARG A 87 -1.17 -10.24 -15.50
CA ARG A 87 -1.60 -10.63 -16.85
C ARG A 87 -2.51 -9.60 -17.51
N ASP A 88 -3.21 -8.75 -16.75
CA ASP A 88 -4.01 -7.66 -17.32
C ASP A 88 -3.09 -6.59 -17.92
N ILE A 89 -1.99 -6.27 -17.23
CA ILE A 89 -0.96 -5.37 -17.75
C ILE A 89 -0.32 -5.95 -19.01
N LEU A 90 0.17 -7.19 -18.94
CA LEU A 90 0.87 -7.84 -20.06
C LEU A 90 -0.03 -7.99 -21.30
N GLY A 91 -1.33 -8.21 -21.08
CA GLY A 91 -2.33 -8.30 -22.14
C GLY A 91 -2.91 -6.96 -22.59
N GLY A 92 -2.48 -5.82 -22.02
CA GLY A 92 -3.01 -4.51 -22.37
C GLY A 92 -4.50 -4.32 -22.03
N ARG A 93 -5.01 -4.99 -21.01
CA ARG A 93 -6.44 -5.00 -20.64
C ARG A 93 -6.83 -3.77 -19.80
N TYR A 94 -6.55 -2.58 -20.32
CA TYR A 94 -6.84 -1.29 -19.68
C TYR A 94 -7.08 -0.20 -20.75
N ARG A 95 -7.74 0.90 -20.38
CA ARG A 95 -8.26 1.89 -21.35
C ARG A 95 -7.23 2.87 -21.89
N SER A 96 -6.11 3.06 -21.19
CA SER A 96 -5.18 4.16 -21.46
C SER A 96 -4.49 4.14 -22.85
N GLY A 97 -4.50 2.98 -23.53
CA GLY A 97 -3.77 2.74 -24.78
C GLY A 97 -2.25 2.66 -24.60
N ALA A 98 -1.73 2.72 -23.37
CA ALA A 98 -0.31 2.63 -23.11
C ALA A 98 0.23 1.25 -23.51
N HIS A 99 1.43 1.22 -24.10
CA HIS A 99 2.06 -0.04 -24.48
C HIS A 99 2.39 -0.88 -23.23
N PRO A 100 2.05 -2.19 -23.18
CA PRO A 100 2.31 -3.06 -22.01
C PRO A 100 3.74 -2.97 -21.47
N ASN A 101 4.75 -3.01 -22.36
CA ASN A 101 6.15 -2.89 -21.96
C ASN A 101 6.49 -1.56 -21.23
N ALA A 102 5.82 -0.46 -21.57
CA ALA A 102 6.04 0.82 -20.89
C ALA A 102 5.48 0.78 -19.46
N VAL A 103 4.30 0.19 -19.28
CA VAL A 103 3.69 -0.02 -17.96
C VAL A 103 4.54 -0.99 -17.13
N LEU A 104 4.97 -2.10 -17.72
CA LEU A 104 5.83 -3.10 -17.08
C LEU A 104 7.18 -2.50 -16.65
N GLY A 105 7.83 -1.71 -17.52
CA GLY A 105 9.09 -1.04 -17.16
C GLY A 105 8.91 -0.03 -16.02
N ALA A 106 7.80 0.69 -15.98
CA ALA A 106 7.50 1.58 -14.87
C ALA A 106 7.22 0.83 -13.56
N LEU A 107 6.50 -0.30 -13.64
CA LEU A 107 6.30 -1.21 -12.51
C LEU A 107 7.62 -1.75 -11.96
N LEU A 108 8.52 -2.22 -12.83
CA LEU A 108 9.82 -2.73 -12.40
C LEU A 108 10.68 -1.63 -11.78
N SER A 109 10.58 -0.40 -12.25
CA SER A 109 11.24 0.75 -11.61
C SER A 109 10.76 0.96 -10.17
N ILE A 110 9.47 0.83 -9.88
CA ILE A 110 8.94 0.90 -8.50
C ILE A 110 9.59 -0.17 -7.61
N VAL A 111 9.63 -1.41 -8.11
CA VAL A 111 10.11 -2.56 -7.33
C VAL A 111 11.63 -2.53 -7.15
N VAL A 112 12.38 -2.24 -8.22
CA VAL A 112 13.84 -2.36 -8.25
C VAL A 112 14.52 -1.06 -7.81
N ASP A 113 14.08 0.09 -8.34
CA ASP A 113 14.78 1.36 -8.10
C ASP A 113 14.36 2.00 -6.77
N PHE A 114 13.09 1.87 -6.38
CA PHE A 114 12.57 2.39 -5.11
C PHE A 114 12.49 1.33 -4.00
N GLY A 115 12.68 0.05 -4.33
CA GLY A 115 12.58 -1.04 -3.35
C GLY A 115 11.16 -1.26 -2.81
N ILE A 116 10.13 -0.75 -3.48
CA ILE A 116 8.74 -0.83 -3.01
C ILE A 116 8.03 -2.00 -3.70
N PRO A 117 7.59 -3.04 -2.96
CA PRO A 117 6.83 -4.14 -3.53
C PRO A 117 5.52 -3.67 -4.17
N VAL A 118 5.16 -4.28 -5.30
CA VAL A 118 3.87 -4.13 -5.95
C VAL A 118 3.15 -5.47 -5.94
N PHE A 119 2.03 -5.56 -5.22
CA PHE A 119 1.22 -6.76 -5.11
C PHE A 119 -0.02 -6.66 -6.01
N PHE A 120 -0.21 -7.67 -6.86
CA PHE A 120 -1.40 -7.83 -7.68
C PHE A 120 -2.36 -8.75 -6.95
N CYS A 121 -3.46 -8.18 -6.47
CA CYS A 121 -4.41 -8.86 -5.60
C CYS A 121 -5.71 -9.23 -6.31
N SER A 122 -5.69 -9.31 -7.65
CA SER A 122 -6.82 -9.70 -8.51
C SER A 122 -8.01 -8.73 -8.43
N ASP A 123 -8.74 -8.68 -7.32
CA ASP A 123 -9.92 -7.85 -7.12
C ASP A 123 -9.89 -7.07 -5.80
N ARG A 124 -10.90 -6.22 -5.62
CA ARG A 124 -11.06 -5.35 -4.44
C ARG A 124 -11.14 -6.12 -3.13
N GLN A 125 -11.79 -7.29 -3.10
CA GLN A 125 -12.01 -8.05 -1.88
C GLN A 125 -10.71 -8.72 -1.42
N ALA A 126 -10.00 -9.35 -2.35
CA ALA A 126 -8.68 -9.94 -2.09
C ALA A 126 -7.65 -8.86 -1.73
N ALA A 127 -7.67 -7.71 -2.39
CA ALA A 127 -6.84 -6.57 -2.04
C ALA A 127 -7.15 -6.04 -0.63
N CYS A 128 -8.43 -5.85 -0.28
CA CYS A 128 -8.85 -5.44 1.07
C CYS A 128 -8.28 -6.39 2.14
N ARG A 129 -8.43 -7.70 1.95
CA ARG A 129 -7.92 -8.70 2.88
C ARG A 129 -6.39 -8.67 2.99
N PHE A 130 -5.70 -8.49 1.87
CA PHE A 130 -4.25 -8.35 1.85
C PHE A 130 -3.79 -7.11 2.63
N VAL A 131 -4.42 -5.94 2.41
CA VAL A 131 -4.09 -4.70 3.11
C VAL A 131 -4.29 -4.86 4.61
N GLU A 132 -5.41 -5.44 5.04
CA GLU A 132 -5.68 -5.71 6.46
C GLU A 132 -4.57 -6.55 7.09
N GLU A 133 -4.22 -7.68 6.47
CA GLU A 133 -3.21 -8.59 7.03
C GLU A 133 -1.79 -8.04 6.96
N PHE A 134 -1.46 -7.24 5.94
CA PHE A 134 -0.18 -6.56 5.84
C PHE A 134 0.02 -5.60 7.03
N LEU A 135 -0.99 -4.75 7.29
CA LEU A 135 -0.96 -3.81 8.41
C LEU A 135 -0.94 -4.55 9.75
N HIS A 136 -1.80 -5.55 9.94
CA HIS A 136 -1.80 -6.37 11.15
C HIS A 136 -0.46 -7.09 11.38
N ARG A 137 0.19 -7.57 10.32
CA ARG A 137 1.49 -8.23 10.41
C ARG A 137 2.58 -7.25 10.84
N TYR A 138 2.54 -6.01 10.32
CA TYR A 138 3.44 -4.95 10.76
C TYR A 138 3.20 -4.58 12.22
N HIS A 139 1.96 -4.34 12.63
CA HIS A 139 1.61 -4.05 14.03
C HIS A 139 2.16 -5.13 14.98
N ARG A 140 1.92 -6.42 14.67
CA ARG A 140 2.47 -7.54 15.46
C ARG A 140 4.01 -7.56 15.51
N LYS A 141 4.69 -7.13 14.45
CA LYS A 141 6.16 -7.06 14.39
C LYS A 141 6.68 -5.96 15.32
N VAL A 142 6.06 -4.79 15.32
CA VAL A 142 6.50 -3.66 16.15
C VAL A 142 6.13 -3.85 17.63
N SER A 143 4.94 -4.38 17.96
CA SER A 143 4.58 -4.66 19.36
C SER A 143 5.57 -5.61 20.04
N ARG A 144 6.01 -6.66 19.33
CA ARG A 144 7.01 -7.61 19.85
C ARG A 144 8.38 -7.00 20.08
N ARG A 145 8.80 -6.03 19.24
CA ARG A 145 10.08 -5.32 19.43
C ARG A 145 10.03 -4.46 20.69
N CYS A 146 8.94 -3.71 20.89
CA CYS A 146 8.75 -2.90 22.08
C CYS A 146 8.78 -3.73 23.38
N GLU A 147 8.16 -4.91 23.38
CA GLU A 147 8.17 -5.84 24.53
C GLU A 147 9.59 -6.37 24.84
N GLN A 148 10.39 -6.64 23.80
CA GLN A 148 11.77 -7.09 23.94
C GLN A 148 12.69 -5.98 24.44
N ASP A 149 12.57 -4.76 23.90
CA ASP A 149 13.42 -3.62 24.28
C ASP A 149 13.18 -3.22 25.75
N GLN A 150 11.95 -3.34 26.25
CA GLN A 150 11.60 -3.08 27.66
C GLN A 150 12.12 -4.14 28.63
N THR A 151 12.37 -5.37 28.17
CA THR A 151 12.89 -6.45 29.03
C THR A 151 14.42 -6.46 29.11
N THR A 152 15.11 -5.76 28.21
CA THR A 152 16.59 -5.68 28.17
C THR A 152 17.21 -4.43 28.80
N ASN A 153 16.42 -3.46 29.28
CA ASN A 153 16.93 -2.26 29.96
C ASN A 153 16.34 -2.16 31.39
N PRO A 154 17.06 -2.64 32.44
CA PRO A 154 16.71 -2.40 33.84
C PRO A 154 17.04 -0.97 34.32
#